data_AF-A0A8B6G4K4-F1
#
_entry.id   AF-A0A8B6G4K4-F1
#
_cell.length_a   1.000
_cell.length_b   1.000
_cell.length_c   1.000
_cell.angle_alpha   90.00
_cell.angle_beta   90.00
_cell.angle_gamma   90.00
#
_symmetry.space_group_name_H-M   'P 1'
#
loop_
_entity.id
_entity.type
_entity.pdbx_description
1 polymer ?
#
loop_
_entity_poly.entity_id
_entity_poly.type
_entity_poly.pdbx_seq_one_letter_code
_entity_poly.pdbx_strand_id
1 'polypeptide(L)'
;MAQIALDDDLIERKFTDNFTYLQEKVSRITDIVDILIEKRVINLHDRPKFLNVNKSQKEKVDDVLQEVMTKKKFNEFIFALMKTGQSTVIEILTLDNTEFCAFIGSPKQEAVSTSTKTVNELETELKQQAHKIVKLEAEKKKLQQDINHLKDVQQGVRRTIEEKTSRIELLQKENIEKNKLVKDVQQGVRRMIEEKTSLIELLEKENIEKNKLVKDVQQLQHDLNSSNKEIKMKTEYIEKLEKLYTDAVEQTKFVNKQIKENTKERQKDREEREMDRKHREQRDQELNTKMELMLNSIAQLKIDKDENKTTGTKKTTLDPLKNKASNLRKKKI
;
A
#
# COMPACT_ATOMS: atom_id res chain seq x y z
N MET A 1 1.49 98.83 -42.81
CA MET A 1 2.70 98.56 -42.00
C MET A 1 3.86 99.27 -42.67
N ALA A 2 4.37 100.34 -42.07
CA ALA A 2 5.55 101.04 -42.57
C ALA A 2 6.79 100.29 -42.08
N GLN A 3 7.58 99.75 -43.01
CA GLN A 3 8.83 99.06 -42.73
C GLN A 3 9.92 100.13 -42.76
N ILE A 4 10.28 100.66 -41.59
CA ILE A 4 11.43 101.57 -41.46
C ILE A 4 12.67 100.68 -41.58
N ALA A 5 13.29 100.67 -42.76
CA ALA A 5 14.61 100.10 -42.95
C ALA A 5 15.59 100.98 -42.17
N LEU A 6 16.13 100.47 -41.06
CA LEU A 6 17.33 101.07 -40.49
C LEU A 6 18.43 100.99 -41.57
N ASP A 7 19.24 102.04 -41.68
CA ASP A 7 20.36 102.10 -42.61
C ASP A 7 21.30 100.91 -42.37
N ASP A 8 21.28 99.94 -43.30
CA ASP A 8 22.01 98.68 -43.19
C ASP A 8 23.52 98.92 -43.06
N ASP A 9 24.04 100.01 -43.66
CA ASP A 9 25.47 100.37 -43.60
C ASP A 9 25.87 100.89 -42.21
N LEU A 10 24.98 101.63 -41.54
CA LEU A 10 25.20 102.12 -40.18
C LEU A 10 25.17 100.97 -39.16
N ILE A 11 24.24 100.02 -39.34
CA ILE A 11 24.16 98.84 -38.48
C ILE A 11 25.39 97.96 -38.68
N GLU A 12 25.81 97.71 -39.92
CA GLU A 12 27.01 96.93 -40.24
C GLU A 12 28.26 97.52 -39.58
N ARG A 13 28.42 98.85 -39.62
CA ARG A 13 29.52 99.55 -38.93
C ARG A 13 29.46 99.37 -37.42
N LYS A 14 28.30 99.57 -36.79
CA LYS A 14 28.13 99.37 -35.34
C LYS A 14 28.36 97.94 -34.90
N PHE A 15 27.96 96.98 -35.72
CA PHE A 15 28.17 95.57 -35.47
C PHE A 15 29.66 95.20 -35.50
N THR A 16 30.39 95.78 -36.46
CA THR A 16 31.85 95.61 -36.60
C THR A 16 32.60 96.29 -35.45
N ASP A 17 32.26 97.54 -35.13
CA ASP A 17 32.93 98.32 -34.07
C ASP A 17 32.73 97.70 -32.68
N ASN A 18 31.60 97.02 -32.46
CA ASN A 18 31.26 96.39 -31.17
C ASN A 18 31.46 94.87 -31.17
N PHE A 19 32.09 94.29 -32.19
CA PHE A 19 32.18 92.83 -32.37
C PHE A 19 32.74 92.11 -31.14
N THR A 20 33.85 92.59 -30.58
CA THR A 20 34.48 92.05 -29.36
C THR A 20 33.56 92.14 -28.14
N TYR A 21 32.80 93.22 -28.03
CA TYR A 21 31.85 93.40 -26.92
C TYR A 21 30.68 92.41 -27.02
N LEU A 22 30.15 92.20 -28.24
CA LEU A 22 29.09 91.22 -28.50
C LEU A 22 29.54 89.80 -28.14
N GLN A 23 30.76 89.42 -28.50
CA GLN A 23 31.35 88.13 -28.13
C GLN A 23 31.36 87.88 -26.63
N GLU A 24 31.58 88.92 -25.82
CA GLU A 24 31.70 88.80 -24.36
C GLU A 24 30.38 88.89 -23.62
N LYS A 25 29.40 89.63 -24.16
CA LYS A 25 28.15 89.92 -23.44
C LYS A 25 26.97 89.06 -23.86
N VAL A 26 27.05 88.38 -25.00
CA VAL A 26 25.99 87.49 -25.45
C VAL A 26 26.00 86.19 -24.64
N SER A 27 25.02 86.03 -23.77
CA SER A 27 24.94 84.90 -22.82
C SER A 27 23.93 83.82 -23.22
N ARG A 28 22.89 84.16 -23.99
CA ARG A 28 21.80 83.23 -24.38
C ARG A 28 21.91 82.75 -25.82
N ILE A 29 23.10 82.27 -26.20
CA ILE A 29 23.41 81.91 -27.59
C ILE A 29 22.53 80.79 -28.15
N THR A 30 22.14 79.80 -27.33
CA THR A 30 21.25 78.71 -27.74
C THR A 30 19.90 79.25 -28.22
N ASP A 31 19.29 80.11 -27.41
CA ASP A 31 17.99 80.71 -27.72
C ASP A 31 18.08 81.64 -28.93
N ILE A 32 19.20 82.39 -29.06
CA ILE A 32 19.46 83.24 -30.24
C ILE A 32 19.53 82.39 -31.50
N VAL A 33 20.28 81.28 -31.49
CA VAL A 33 20.42 80.41 -32.66
C VAL A 33 19.06 79.84 -33.07
N ASP A 34 18.23 79.42 -32.11
CA ASP A 34 16.89 78.90 -32.40
C ASP A 34 15.99 79.95 -33.06
N ILE A 35 16.06 81.21 -32.62
CA ILE A 35 15.34 82.33 -33.24
C ILE A 35 15.91 82.65 -34.63
N LEU A 36 17.22 82.61 -34.82
CA LEU A 36 17.86 82.84 -36.12
C LEU A 36 17.50 81.74 -37.14
N ILE A 37 17.27 80.52 -36.68
CA ILE A 37 16.74 79.43 -37.51
C ILE A 37 15.28 79.72 -37.90
N GLU A 38 14.45 80.16 -36.95
CA GLU A 38 13.07 80.58 -37.23
C GLU A 38 13.00 81.72 -38.25
N LYS A 39 13.95 82.67 -38.16
CA LYS A 39 14.12 83.78 -39.11
C LYS A 39 14.83 83.41 -40.40
N ARG A 40 15.19 82.14 -40.60
CA ARG A 40 15.88 81.61 -41.79
C ARG A 40 17.24 82.26 -42.07
N VAL A 41 17.89 82.79 -41.03
CA VAL A 41 19.28 83.29 -41.10
C VAL A 41 20.24 82.10 -41.05
N ILE A 42 19.98 81.15 -40.15
CA ILE A 42 20.73 79.89 -40.01
C ILE A 42 19.85 78.74 -40.52
N ASN A 43 20.41 77.81 -41.29
CA ASN A 43 19.66 76.60 -41.66
C ASN A 43 19.58 75.66 -40.46
N LEU A 44 18.44 74.99 -40.30
CA LEU A 44 18.24 74.02 -39.22
C LEU A 44 19.34 72.93 -39.20
N HIS A 45 19.82 72.51 -40.37
CA HIS A 45 20.89 71.52 -40.52
C HIS A 45 22.25 72.00 -39.99
N ASP A 46 22.48 73.32 -39.96
CA ASP A 46 23.74 73.92 -39.49
C ASP A 46 23.73 74.19 -37.98
N ARG A 47 22.60 73.99 -37.29
CA ARG A 47 22.48 74.20 -35.83
C ARG A 47 23.60 73.54 -35.01
N PRO A 48 24.00 72.27 -35.27
CA PRO A 48 25.08 71.63 -34.52
C PRO A 48 26.45 72.31 -34.71
N LYS A 49 26.68 72.99 -35.84
CA LYS A 49 27.91 73.75 -36.11
C LYS A 49 28.07 74.91 -35.13
N PHE A 50 26.99 75.64 -34.86
CA PHE A 50 26.97 76.83 -33.99
C PHE A 50 26.85 76.49 -32.50
N LEU A 51 26.26 75.34 -32.15
CA LEU A 51 26.04 74.93 -30.75
C LEU A 51 26.91 73.74 -30.32
N ASN A 52 28.06 73.54 -30.97
CA ASN A 52 28.97 72.44 -30.67
C ASN A 52 29.40 72.45 -29.19
N VAL A 53 29.19 71.32 -28.49
CA VAL A 53 29.48 71.17 -27.05
C VAL A 53 30.96 71.43 -26.72
N ASN A 54 31.87 71.18 -27.68
CA ASN A 54 33.31 71.37 -27.51
C ASN A 54 33.78 72.82 -27.67
N LYS A 55 32.91 73.75 -28.10
CA LYS A 55 33.22 75.18 -28.20
C LYS A 55 32.82 75.94 -26.94
N SER A 56 33.68 76.87 -26.51
CA SER A 56 33.36 77.85 -25.49
C SER A 56 32.20 78.75 -25.92
N GLN A 57 31.54 79.40 -24.96
CA GLN A 57 30.46 80.34 -25.25
C GLN A 57 30.92 81.45 -26.21
N LYS A 58 32.14 81.97 -26.01
CA LYS A 58 32.71 83.02 -26.85
C LYS A 58 32.90 82.57 -28.30
N GLU A 59 33.40 81.35 -28.51
CA GLU A 59 33.56 80.76 -29.85
C GLU A 59 32.22 80.49 -30.55
N LYS A 60 31.19 80.09 -29.79
CA LYS A 60 29.83 79.91 -30.35
C LYS A 60 29.22 81.23 -30.78
N VAL A 61 29.38 82.27 -29.97
CA VAL A 61 28.93 83.62 -30.31
C VAL A 61 29.68 84.14 -31.53
N ASP A 62 31.00 83.92 -31.59
CA ASP A 62 31.82 84.30 -32.74
C ASP A 62 31.33 83.67 -34.05
N ASP A 63 31.10 82.35 -34.08
CA ASP A 63 30.56 81.67 -35.26
C ASP A 63 29.23 82.29 -35.73
N VAL A 64 28.33 82.57 -34.78
CA VAL A 64 27.00 83.14 -35.08
C VAL A 64 27.12 84.58 -35.59
N LEU A 65 27.97 85.40 -34.97
CA LEU A 65 28.20 86.77 -35.42
C LEU A 65 28.83 86.80 -36.81
N GLN A 66 29.77 85.90 -37.11
CA GLN A 66 30.36 85.76 -38.44
C GLN A 66 29.33 85.37 -39.50
N GLU A 67 28.41 84.45 -39.18
CA GLU A 67 27.32 84.06 -40.08
C GLU A 67 26.36 85.22 -40.35
N VAL A 68 26.02 86.00 -39.31
CA VAL A 68 25.17 87.19 -39.41
C VAL A 68 25.82 88.27 -40.27
N MET A 69 27.13 88.52 -40.09
CA MET A 69 27.89 89.47 -40.93
C MET A 69 27.95 89.00 -42.38
N THR A 70 28.27 87.73 -42.61
CA THR A 70 28.39 87.16 -43.96
C THR A 70 27.08 87.25 -44.74
N LYS A 71 25.95 87.04 -44.05
CA LYS A 71 24.61 87.11 -44.66
C LYS A 71 23.98 88.50 -44.60
N LYS A 72 24.64 89.49 -43.99
CA LYS A 72 24.12 90.83 -43.70
C LYS A 72 22.73 90.80 -43.03
N LYS A 73 22.56 89.95 -42.02
CA LYS A 73 21.28 89.70 -41.30
C LYS A 73 21.24 90.33 -39.91
N PHE A 74 21.64 91.59 -39.83
CA PHE A 74 21.83 92.29 -38.55
C PHE A 74 20.50 92.56 -37.81
N ASN A 75 19.45 92.93 -38.54
CA ASN A 75 18.13 93.21 -37.98
C ASN A 75 17.50 91.97 -37.33
N GLU A 76 17.69 90.80 -37.96
CA GLU A 76 17.23 89.52 -37.42
C GLU A 76 18.02 89.11 -36.16
N PHE A 77 19.31 89.45 -36.09
CA PHE A 77 20.10 89.24 -34.87
C PHE A 77 19.67 90.17 -33.73
N ILE A 78 19.45 91.46 -34.01
CA ILE A 78 18.91 92.41 -33.01
C ILE A 78 17.55 91.93 -32.50
N PHE A 79 16.69 91.44 -33.39
CA PHE A 79 15.42 90.84 -33.01
C PHE A 79 15.59 89.62 -32.08
N ALA A 80 16.56 88.75 -32.36
CA ALA A 80 16.87 87.61 -31.50
C ALA A 80 17.38 88.04 -30.12
N LEU A 81 18.22 89.07 -30.06
CA LEU A 81 18.63 89.68 -28.79
C LEU A 81 17.44 90.22 -27.99
N MET A 82 16.50 90.90 -28.66
CA MET A 82 15.29 91.44 -28.01
C MET A 82 14.44 90.35 -27.41
N LYS A 83 14.18 89.28 -28.17
CA LYS A 83 13.37 88.15 -27.72
C LYS A 83 14.01 87.35 -26.60
N THR A 84 15.33 87.31 -26.55
CA THR A 84 16.07 86.65 -25.47
C THR A 84 16.31 87.56 -24.26
N GLY A 85 15.86 88.82 -24.30
CA GLY A 85 15.95 89.76 -23.18
C GLY A 85 17.35 90.32 -22.93
N GLN A 86 18.19 90.41 -23.96
CA GLN A 86 19.56 90.94 -23.86
C GLN A 86 19.61 92.47 -24.03
N SER A 87 18.83 93.19 -23.21
CA SER A 87 18.61 94.64 -23.30
C SER A 87 19.90 95.45 -23.33
N THR A 88 20.88 95.11 -22.49
CA THR A 88 22.18 95.81 -22.40
C THR A 88 23.03 95.67 -23.67
N VAL A 89 22.87 94.57 -24.41
CA VAL A 89 23.56 94.34 -25.69
C VAL A 89 22.85 95.12 -26.81
N ILE A 90 21.53 95.17 -26.77
CA ILE A 90 20.70 95.90 -27.74
C ILE A 90 20.94 97.40 -27.62
N GLU A 91 20.95 97.93 -26.39
CA GLU A 91 21.20 99.34 -26.13
C GLU A 91 22.45 99.82 -26.88
N ILE A 92 23.57 99.10 -26.76
CA ILE A 92 24.83 99.46 -27.43
C ILE A 92 24.74 99.42 -28.97
N LEU A 93 23.96 98.49 -29.52
CA LEU A 93 23.73 98.41 -30.97
C LEU A 93 22.75 99.48 -31.49
N THR A 94 21.85 100.00 -30.64
CA THR A 94 20.76 100.90 -31.03
C THR A 94 20.89 102.35 -30.55
N LEU A 95 21.90 102.68 -29.73
CA LEU A 95 21.99 103.91 -28.94
C LEU A 95 22.14 105.26 -29.70
N ASP A 96 22.10 105.29 -31.05
CA ASP A 96 22.03 106.58 -31.78
C ASP A 96 20.74 106.79 -32.60
N ASN A 97 19.79 105.85 -32.61
CA ASN A 97 18.53 106.04 -33.34
C ASN A 97 17.41 106.48 -32.39
N THR A 98 17.25 107.79 -32.26
CA THR A 98 16.09 108.46 -31.65
C THR A 98 14.73 108.03 -32.24
N GLU A 99 14.72 107.34 -33.40
CA GLU A 99 13.52 106.80 -34.03
C GLU A 99 13.03 105.48 -33.39
N PHE A 100 13.88 104.71 -32.69
CA PHE A 100 13.46 103.46 -32.06
C PHE A 100 12.64 103.70 -30.78
N CYS A 101 12.90 104.80 -30.06
CA CYS A 101 12.09 105.20 -28.91
C CYS A 101 10.67 105.68 -29.28
N ALA A 102 10.42 106.04 -30.55
CA ALA A 102 9.07 106.36 -31.03
C ALA A 102 8.21 105.10 -31.30
N PHE A 103 8.84 103.93 -31.47
CA PHE A 103 8.14 102.65 -31.63
C PHE A 103 7.53 102.14 -30.31
N ILE A 104 8.12 102.53 -29.17
CA ILE A 104 7.64 102.15 -27.84
C ILE A 104 6.99 103.39 -27.21
N GLY A 105 5.82 103.74 -27.74
CA GLY A 105 5.08 104.94 -27.38
C GLY A 105 4.87 105.10 -25.87
N SER A 106 5.43 106.16 -25.31
CA SER A 106 5.10 106.69 -23.99
C SER A 106 3.84 107.57 -24.10
N PRO A 107 2.71 107.24 -23.45
CA PRO A 107 1.52 108.06 -23.54
C PRO A 107 1.57 109.20 -22.52
N LYS A 108 1.30 110.41 -23.03
CA LYS A 108 1.05 111.63 -22.26
C LYS A 108 -0.23 111.50 -21.44
N GLN A 109 -0.11 111.77 -20.14
CA GLN A 109 -1.03 112.41 -19.17
C GLN A 109 -2.55 112.10 -19.08
N GLU A 110 -3.20 111.48 -20.06
CA GLU A 110 -4.53 110.84 -19.86
C GLU A 110 -4.38 109.36 -19.50
N ALA A 111 -3.21 108.78 -19.78
CA ALA A 111 -2.88 107.40 -19.49
C ALA A 111 -2.66 107.12 -18.01
N VAL A 112 -2.50 108.08 -17.10
CA VAL A 112 -2.30 107.75 -15.68
C VAL A 112 -3.57 107.12 -15.07
N SER A 113 -4.77 107.49 -15.52
CA SER A 113 -6.04 106.94 -15.00
C SER A 113 -6.46 105.62 -15.68
N THR A 114 -6.11 105.42 -16.95
CA THR A 114 -6.31 104.15 -17.67
C THR A 114 -5.17 103.16 -17.42
N SER A 115 -3.92 103.62 -17.30
CA SER A 115 -2.76 102.81 -16.90
C SER A 115 -2.86 102.36 -15.45
N THR A 116 -3.38 103.17 -14.52
CA THR A 116 -3.64 102.69 -13.15
C THR A 116 -4.78 101.69 -13.13
N LYS A 117 -5.82 101.83 -13.97
CA LYS A 117 -6.86 100.79 -14.13
C LYS A 117 -6.29 99.51 -14.72
N THR A 118 -5.50 99.55 -15.80
CA THR A 118 -4.88 98.35 -16.39
C THR A 118 -3.79 97.75 -15.51
N VAL A 119 -3.04 98.56 -14.74
CA VAL A 119 -2.09 98.07 -13.73
C VAL A 119 -2.84 97.43 -12.57
N ASN A 120 -3.95 98.02 -12.09
CA ASN A 120 -4.79 97.41 -11.07
C ASN A 120 -5.45 96.11 -11.58
N GLU A 121 -5.90 96.07 -12.83
CA GLU A 121 -6.45 94.87 -13.47
C GLU A 121 -5.38 93.78 -13.61
N LEU A 122 -4.17 94.11 -14.09
CA LEU A 122 -3.03 93.20 -14.17
C LEU A 122 -2.55 92.72 -12.80
N GLU A 123 -2.52 93.59 -11.79
CA GLU A 123 -2.21 93.21 -10.41
C GLU A 123 -3.29 92.29 -9.84
N THR A 124 -4.55 92.49 -10.21
CA THR A 124 -5.66 91.63 -9.80
C THR A 124 -5.56 90.27 -10.48
N GLU A 125 -5.25 90.21 -11.78
CA GLU A 125 -4.95 88.98 -12.52
C GLU A 125 -3.73 88.25 -11.95
N LEU A 126 -2.66 88.97 -11.62
CA LEU A 126 -1.45 88.39 -11.02
C LEU A 126 -1.77 87.80 -9.64
N LYS A 127 -2.56 88.50 -8.81
CA LYS A 127 -3.03 87.98 -7.51
C LYS A 127 -3.92 86.75 -7.69
N GLN A 128 -4.80 86.73 -8.68
CA GLN A 128 -5.64 85.56 -8.99
C GLN A 128 -4.81 84.37 -9.50
N GLN A 129 -3.82 84.61 -10.35
CA GLN A 129 -2.88 83.59 -10.82
C GLN A 129 -2.02 83.05 -9.68
N ALA A 130 -1.50 83.92 -8.81
CA ALA A 130 -0.78 83.51 -7.61
C ALA A 130 -1.65 82.63 -6.70
N HIS A 131 -2.93 83.00 -6.51
CA HIS A 131 -3.88 82.18 -5.75
C HIS A 131 -4.17 80.83 -6.42
N LYS A 132 -4.23 80.80 -7.76
CA LYS A 132 -4.38 79.57 -8.54
C LYS A 132 -3.15 78.66 -8.43
N ILE A 133 -1.94 79.24 -8.45
CA ILE A 133 -0.68 78.51 -8.24
C ILE A 133 -0.67 77.87 -6.84
N VAL A 134 -1.03 78.61 -5.80
CA VAL A 134 -1.11 78.08 -4.42
C VAL A 134 -2.12 76.93 -4.33
N LYS A 135 -3.29 77.04 -4.98
CA LYS A 135 -4.26 75.94 -5.05
C LYS A 135 -3.71 74.71 -5.75
N LEU A 136 -3.05 74.89 -6.90
CA LEU A 136 -2.43 73.79 -7.65
C LEU A 136 -1.27 73.14 -6.88
N GLU A 137 -0.49 73.90 -6.11
CA GLU A 137 0.56 73.36 -5.24
C GLU A 137 -0.02 72.52 -4.10
N ALA A 138 -1.14 72.96 -3.50
CA ALA A 138 -1.85 72.19 -2.49
C ALA A 138 -2.42 70.88 -3.06
N GLU A 139 -3.01 70.93 -4.26
CA GLU A 139 -3.51 69.76 -4.97
C GLU A 139 -2.38 68.80 -5.35
N LYS A 140 -1.24 69.34 -5.83
CA LYS A 140 -0.03 68.54 -6.11
C LYS A 140 0.49 67.84 -4.86
N LYS A 141 0.52 68.51 -3.70
CA LYS A 141 0.91 67.88 -2.42
C LYS A 141 -0.04 66.75 -2.04
N LYS A 142 -1.36 66.94 -2.21
CA LYS A 142 -2.36 65.90 -1.95
C LYS A 142 -2.18 64.69 -2.87
N LEU A 143 -2.03 64.93 -4.18
CA LEU A 143 -1.78 63.87 -5.16
C LEU A 143 -0.48 63.10 -4.84
N GLN A 144 0.56 63.79 -4.37
CA GLN A 144 1.79 63.13 -3.96
C GLN A 144 1.60 62.23 -2.73
N GLN A 145 0.78 62.63 -1.76
CA GLN A 145 0.42 61.81 -0.61
C GLN A 145 -0.37 60.57 -1.05
N ASP A 146 -1.36 60.74 -1.94
CA ASP A 146 -2.16 59.63 -2.48
C ASP A 146 -1.28 58.64 -3.25
N ILE A 147 -0.34 59.13 -4.08
CA ILE A 147 0.64 58.27 -4.79
C ILE A 147 1.50 57.47 -3.82
N ASN A 148 1.99 58.09 -2.74
CA ASN A 148 2.80 57.40 -1.76
C ASN A 148 1.96 56.34 -1.02
N HIS A 149 0.73 56.67 -0.62
CA HIS A 149 -0.17 55.72 0.01
C HIS A 149 -0.49 54.53 -0.91
N LEU A 150 -0.75 54.77 -2.20
CA LEU A 150 -0.98 53.70 -3.19
C LEU A 150 0.26 52.81 -3.38
N LYS A 151 1.47 53.38 -3.33
CA LYS A 151 2.72 52.59 -3.34
C LYS A 151 2.84 51.70 -2.12
N ASP A 152 2.54 52.21 -0.93
CA ASP A 152 2.57 51.43 0.31
C ASP A 152 1.56 50.28 0.25
N VAL A 153 0.33 50.56 -0.21
CA VAL A 153 -0.71 49.53 -0.42
C VAL A 153 -0.24 48.50 -1.43
N GLN A 154 0.30 48.91 -2.57
CA GLN A 154 0.82 48.00 -3.59
C GLN A 154 1.93 47.10 -3.02
N GLN A 155 2.84 47.65 -2.23
CA GLN A 155 3.90 46.88 -1.60
C GLN A 155 3.37 45.88 -0.57
N GLY A 156 2.37 46.28 0.24
CA GLY A 156 1.69 45.39 1.18
C GLY A 156 0.98 44.22 0.48
N VAL A 157 0.26 44.52 -0.61
CA VAL A 157 -0.38 43.49 -1.45
C VAL A 157 0.67 42.57 -2.06
N ARG A 158 1.77 43.10 -2.61
CA ARG A 158 2.84 42.30 -3.20
C ARG A 158 3.46 41.33 -2.18
N ARG A 159 3.78 41.79 -0.97
CA ARG A 159 4.29 40.92 0.11
C ARG A 159 3.30 39.81 0.47
N THR A 160 2.02 40.17 0.61
CA THR A 160 0.96 39.19 0.92
C THR A 160 0.83 38.13 -0.18
N ILE A 161 0.95 38.52 -1.45
CA ILE A 161 0.92 37.60 -2.59
C ILE A 161 2.14 36.68 -2.56
N GLU A 162 3.34 37.22 -2.32
CA GLU A 162 4.58 36.44 -2.22
C GLU A 162 4.51 35.39 -1.08
N GLU A 163 4.02 35.78 0.10
CA GLU A 163 3.81 34.87 1.24
C GLU A 163 2.79 33.77 0.92
N LYS A 164 1.63 34.14 0.36
CA LYS A 164 0.59 33.16 -0.01
C LYS A 164 1.06 32.21 -1.10
N THR A 165 1.80 32.70 -2.08
CA THR A 165 2.36 31.87 -3.17
C THR A 165 3.35 30.85 -2.59
N SER A 166 4.26 31.30 -1.73
CA SER A 166 5.22 30.42 -1.04
C SER A 166 4.51 29.37 -0.20
N ARG A 167 3.42 29.74 0.50
CA ARG A 167 2.61 28.79 1.28
C ARG A 167 1.91 27.77 0.38
N ILE A 168 1.38 28.19 -0.76
CA ILE A 168 0.73 27.29 -1.74
C ILE A 168 1.75 26.28 -2.27
N GLU A 169 2.95 26.71 -2.63
CA GLU A 169 4.02 25.81 -3.12
C GLU A 169 4.42 24.76 -2.07
N LEU A 170 4.53 25.17 -0.80
CA LEU A 170 4.81 24.25 0.30
C LEU A 170 3.69 23.21 0.46
N LEU A 171 2.42 23.66 0.46
CA LEU A 171 1.26 22.78 0.56
C LEU A 171 1.16 21.83 -0.63
N GLN A 172 1.51 22.26 -1.84
CA GLN A 172 1.56 21.40 -3.02
C GLN A 172 2.61 20.30 -2.86
N LYS A 173 3.82 20.62 -2.38
CA LYS A 173 4.87 19.62 -2.08
C LYS A 173 4.41 18.61 -1.04
N GLU A 174 3.82 19.08 0.07
CA GLU A 174 3.28 18.21 1.12
C GLU A 174 2.17 17.30 0.59
N ASN A 175 1.31 17.81 -0.30
CA ASN A 175 0.24 17.03 -0.91
C ASN A 175 0.78 15.97 -1.88
N ILE A 176 1.84 16.27 -2.64
CA ILE A 176 2.54 15.28 -3.48
C ILE A 176 3.11 14.15 -2.62
N GLU A 177 3.75 14.49 -1.50
CA GLU A 177 4.32 13.50 -0.56
C GLU A 177 3.24 12.63 0.08
N LYS A 178 2.14 13.24 0.55
CA LYS A 178 0.97 12.53 1.06
C LYS A 178 0.38 11.57 0.03
N ASN A 179 0.24 12.01 -1.22
CA ASN A 179 -0.25 11.16 -2.30
C ASN A 179 0.68 9.98 -2.61
N LYS A 180 2.00 10.17 -2.48
CA LYS A 180 2.97 9.07 -2.59
C LYS A 180 2.77 8.06 -1.46
N LEU A 181 2.67 8.53 -0.21
CA LEU A 181 2.44 7.66 0.94
C LEU A 181 1.12 6.87 0.81
N VAL A 182 0.05 7.52 0.34
CA VAL A 182 -1.24 6.86 0.08
C VAL A 182 -1.09 5.74 -0.95
N LYS A 183 -0.33 5.96 -2.04
CA LYS A 183 -0.05 4.91 -3.04
C LYS A 183 0.74 3.74 -2.46
N ASP A 184 1.76 4.02 -1.65
CA ASP A 184 2.58 2.99 -1.01
C ASP A 184 1.74 2.13 -0.05
N VAL A 185 0.87 2.77 0.75
CA VAL A 185 -0.08 2.07 1.64
C VAL A 185 -1.07 1.24 0.82
N GLN A 186 -1.64 1.78 -0.26
CA GLN A 186 -2.55 1.03 -1.13
C GLN A 186 -1.87 -0.20 -1.75
N GLN A 187 -0.61 -0.09 -2.16
CA GLN A 187 0.15 -1.23 -2.68
C GLN A 187 0.46 -2.27 -1.59
N GLY A 188 0.75 -1.83 -0.36
CA GLY A 188 0.92 -2.72 0.79
C GLY A 188 -0.36 -3.49 1.12
N VAL A 189 -1.51 -2.80 1.13
CA VAL A 189 -2.82 -3.42 1.36
C VAL A 189 -3.15 -4.44 0.26
N ARG A 190 -2.88 -4.14 -1.01
CA ARG A 190 -3.08 -5.10 -2.12
C ARG A 190 -2.28 -6.38 -1.93
N ARG A 191 -0.98 -6.27 -1.62
CA ARG A 191 -0.12 -7.44 -1.34
C ARG A 191 -0.66 -8.28 -0.18
N MET A 192 -1.10 -7.64 0.91
CA MET A 192 -1.69 -8.35 2.05
C MET A 192 -3.00 -9.05 1.69
N ILE A 193 -3.83 -8.46 0.82
CA ILE A 193 -5.05 -9.10 0.31
C ILE A 193 -4.68 -10.33 -0.52
N GLU A 194 -3.73 -10.22 -1.44
CA GLU A 194 -3.25 -11.33 -2.28
C GLU A 194 -2.73 -12.49 -1.42
N GLU A 195 -1.88 -12.22 -0.43
CA GLU A 195 -1.37 -13.23 0.52
C GLU A 195 -2.51 -13.93 1.29
N LYS A 196 -3.48 -13.16 1.80
CA LYS A 196 -4.63 -13.72 2.52
C LYS A 196 -5.52 -14.55 1.61
N THR A 197 -5.74 -14.13 0.37
CA THR A 197 -6.50 -14.90 -0.61
C THR A 197 -5.82 -16.24 -0.90
N SER A 198 -4.51 -16.27 -1.10
CA SER A 198 -3.76 -17.52 -1.28
C SER A 198 -3.84 -18.45 -0.07
N LEU A 199 -3.80 -17.91 1.16
CA LEU A 199 -3.99 -18.70 2.38
C LEU A 199 -5.39 -19.30 2.48
N ILE A 200 -6.43 -18.56 2.09
CA ILE A 200 -7.81 -19.06 2.06
C ILE A 200 -7.93 -20.22 1.07
N GLU A 201 -7.37 -20.10 -0.14
CA GLU A 201 -7.39 -21.18 -1.14
C GLU A 201 -6.69 -22.45 -0.65
N LEU A 202 -5.58 -22.31 0.10
CA LEU A 202 -4.90 -23.45 0.71
C LEU A 202 -5.75 -24.13 1.79
N LEU A 203 -6.37 -23.34 2.68
CA LEU A 203 -7.26 -23.86 3.72
C LEU A 203 -8.50 -24.55 3.13
N GLU A 204 -9.05 -24.03 2.04
CA GLU A 204 -10.17 -24.67 1.33
C GLU A 204 -9.76 -26.03 0.75
N LYS A 205 -8.58 -26.13 0.14
CA LYS A 205 -8.04 -27.42 -0.36
C LYS A 205 -7.83 -28.42 0.78
N GLU A 206 -7.22 -28.01 1.88
CA GLU A 206 -7.02 -28.86 3.06
C GLU A 206 -8.35 -29.34 3.64
N ASN A 207 -9.37 -28.46 3.69
CA ASN A 207 -10.69 -28.83 4.20
C ASN A 207 -11.41 -29.83 3.27
N ILE A 208 -11.26 -29.71 1.95
CA ILE A 208 -11.77 -30.69 0.99
C ILE A 208 -11.11 -32.06 1.21
N GLU A 209 -9.79 -32.10 1.39
CA GLU A 209 -9.04 -33.33 1.65
C GLU A 209 -9.46 -33.97 2.98
N LYS A 210 -9.58 -33.18 4.05
CA LYS A 210 -10.07 -33.63 5.35
C LYS A 210 -11.47 -34.24 5.25
N ASN A 211 -12.38 -33.60 4.51
CA ASN A 211 -13.72 -34.12 4.31
C ASN A 211 -13.74 -35.45 3.54
N LYS A 212 -12.81 -35.65 2.60
CA LYS A 212 -12.63 -36.94 1.92
C LYS A 212 -12.18 -38.01 2.91
N LEU A 213 -11.16 -37.73 3.72
CA LEU A 213 -10.67 -38.65 4.75
C LEU A 213 -11.76 -39.02 5.76
N VAL A 214 -12.61 -38.06 6.17
CA VAL A 214 -13.74 -38.34 7.07
C VAL A 214 -14.70 -39.35 6.44
N LYS A 215 -15.01 -39.22 5.14
CA LYS A 215 -15.86 -40.19 4.43
C LYS A 215 -15.20 -41.57 4.36
N ASP A 216 -13.92 -41.62 4.07
CA ASP A 216 -13.17 -42.89 4.01
C ASP A 216 -13.15 -43.60 5.37
N VAL A 217 -12.96 -42.85 6.47
CA VAL A 217 -13.04 -43.38 7.85
C VAL A 217 -14.45 -43.88 8.17
N GLN A 218 -15.50 -43.16 7.77
CA GLN A 218 -16.88 -43.60 7.96
C GLN A 218 -17.18 -44.91 7.20
N GLN A 219 -16.64 -45.06 5.98
CA GLN A 219 -16.78 -46.28 5.20
C GLN A 219 -16.05 -47.45 5.87
N LEU A 220 -14.80 -47.26 6.31
CA LEU A 220 -14.05 -48.28 7.02
C LEU A 220 -14.74 -48.70 8.33
N GLN A 221 -15.34 -47.76 9.05
CA GLN A 221 -16.11 -48.07 10.26
C GLN A 221 -17.34 -48.93 9.95
N HIS A 222 -18.05 -48.63 8.85
CA HIS A 222 -19.18 -49.43 8.40
C HIS A 222 -18.73 -50.86 8.05
N ASP A 223 -17.65 -51.01 7.29
CA ASP A 223 -17.14 -52.30 6.85
C ASP A 223 -16.63 -53.14 8.04
N LEU A 224 -15.95 -52.50 9.01
CA LEU A 224 -15.55 -53.14 10.26
C LEU A 224 -16.75 -53.65 11.05
N ASN A 225 -17.81 -52.85 11.18
CA ASN A 225 -19.03 -53.25 11.88
C ASN A 225 -19.72 -54.44 11.20
N SER A 226 -19.74 -54.46 9.86
CA SER A 226 -20.27 -55.58 9.07
C SER A 226 -19.44 -56.86 9.31
N SER A 227 -18.11 -56.76 9.22
CA SER A 227 -17.19 -57.88 9.46
C SER A 227 -17.32 -58.42 10.88
N ASN A 228 -17.46 -57.55 11.89
CA ASN A 228 -17.67 -57.96 13.28
C ASN A 228 -18.97 -58.76 13.47
N LYS A 229 -20.04 -58.37 12.75
CA LYS A 229 -21.31 -59.11 12.76
C LYS A 229 -21.13 -60.50 12.15
N GLU A 230 -20.37 -60.62 11.07
CA GLU A 230 -20.06 -61.91 10.44
C GLU A 230 -19.22 -62.79 11.37
N ILE A 231 -18.17 -62.24 11.98
CA ILE A 231 -17.34 -62.96 12.96
C ILE A 231 -18.21 -63.48 14.10
N LYS A 232 -19.11 -62.66 14.65
CA LYS A 232 -20.02 -63.09 15.73
C LYS A 232 -20.88 -64.29 15.31
N MET A 233 -21.47 -64.26 14.11
CA MET A 233 -22.25 -65.39 13.59
C MET A 233 -21.41 -66.66 13.41
N LYS A 234 -20.16 -66.52 12.92
CA LYS A 234 -19.24 -67.65 12.79
C LYS A 234 -18.82 -68.21 14.14
N THR A 235 -18.56 -67.36 15.14
CA THR A 235 -18.26 -67.79 16.51
C THR A 235 -19.43 -68.57 17.11
N GLU A 236 -20.65 -68.05 17.02
CA GLU A 236 -21.86 -68.75 17.50
C GLU A 236 -22.07 -70.11 16.79
N TYR A 237 -21.68 -70.20 15.51
CA TYR A 237 -21.73 -71.47 14.77
C TYR A 237 -20.65 -72.46 15.23
N ILE A 238 -19.43 -71.99 15.48
CA ILE A 238 -18.34 -72.82 16.04
C ILE A 238 -18.73 -73.36 17.41
N GLU A 239 -19.27 -72.53 18.29
CA GLU A 239 -19.75 -72.96 19.63
C GLU A 239 -20.79 -74.08 19.53
N LYS A 240 -21.71 -74.01 18.56
CA LYS A 240 -22.68 -75.08 18.29
C LYS A 240 -22.01 -76.36 17.83
N LEU A 241 -21.01 -76.28 16.95
CA LEU A 241 -20.25 -77.44 16.48
C LEU A 241 -19.44 -78.08 17.61
N GLU A 242 -18.81 -77.28 18.47
CA GLU A 242 -18.06 -77.77 19.64
C GLU A 242 -18.97 -78.52 20.62
N LYS A 243 -20.20 -78.02 20.84
CA LYS A 243 -21.20 -78.72 21.65
C LYS A 243 -21.59 -80.06 21.04
N LEU A 244 -21.93 -80.09 19.74
CA LEU A 244 -22.27 -81.34 19.04
C LEU A 244 -21.12 -82.35 19.06
N TYR A 245 -19.88 -81.89 18.90
CA TYR A 245 -18.69 -82.72 18.99
C TYR A 245 -18.52 -83.31 20.40
N THR A 246 -18.73 -82.49 21.43
CA THR A 246 -18.67 -82.93 22.83
C THR A 246 -19.74 -84.00 23.12
N ASP A 247 -20.98 -83.76 22.71
CA ASP A 247 -22.09 -84.70 22.84
C ASP A 247 -21.79 -86.04 22.13
N ALA A 248 -21.22 -85.99 20.91
CA ALA A 248 -20.83 -87.18 20.16
C ALA A 248 -19.69 -87.96 20.83
N VAL A 249 -18.71 -87.28 21.43
CA VAL A 249 -17.64 -87.90 22.20
C VAL A 249 -18.19 -88.60 23.45
N GLU A 250 -19.12 -87.96 24.17
CA GLU A 250 -19.77 -88.56 25.34
C GLU A 250 -20.61 -89.78 24.97
N GLN A 251 -21.39 -89.69 23.89
CA GLN A 251 -22.16 -90.82 23.36
C GLN A 251 -21.23 -91.99 22.98
N THR A 252 -20.09 -91.71 22.35
CA THR A 252 -19.09 -92.71 22.00
C THR A 252 -18.50 -93.38 23.24
N LYS A 253 -18.18 -92.60 24.30
CA LYS A 253 -17.72 -93.15 25.58
C LYS A 253 -18.77 -94.06 26.22
N PHE A 254 -20.04 -93.65 26.18
CA PHE A 254 -21.17 -94.44 26.69
C PHE A 254 -21.33 -95.76 25.95
N VAL A 255 -21.34 -95.74 24.61
CA VAL A 255 -21.43 -96.95 23.78
C VAL A 255 -20.24 -97.88 24.05
N ASN A 256 -19.02 -97.35 24.10
CA ASN A 256 -17.83 -98.15 24.42
C ASN A 256 -17.91 -98.79 25.82
N LYS A 257 -18.52 -98.12 26.80
CA LYS A 257 -18.78 -98.69 28.13
C LYS A 257 -19.76 -99.86 28.04
N GLN A 258 -20.89 -99.70 27.34
CA GLN A 258 -21.85 -100.79 27.14
C GLN A 258 -21.24 -101.99 26.41
N ILE A 259 -20.44 -101.75 25.36
CA ILE A 259 -19.72 -102.82 24.66
C ILE A 259 -18.82 -103.59 25.62
N LYS A 260 -18.06 -102.89 26.49
CA LYS A 260 -17.20 -103.54 27.49
C LYS A 260 -18.01 -104.36 28.50
N GLU A 261 -19.13 -103.84 29.00
CA GLU A 261 -20.02 -104.53 29.94
C GLU A 261 -20.63 -105.79 29.29
N ASN A 262 -21.21 -105.66 28.10
CA ASN A 262 -21.75 -106.79 27.34
C ASN A 262 -20.67 -107.85 27.01
N THR A 263 -19.43 -107.42 26.75
CA THR A 263 -18.32 -108.35 26.50
C THR A 263 -17.94 -109.12 27.77
N LYS A 264 -17.89 -108.44 28.92
CA LYS A 264 -17.68 -109.10 30.23
C LYS A 264 -18.80 -110.07 30.57
N GLU A 265 -20.05 -109.68 30.34
CA GLU A 265 -21.22 -110.54 30.56
C GLU A 265 -21.17 -111.79 29.67
N ARG A 266 -20.93 -111.62 28.37
CA ARG A 266 -20.74 -112.75 27.44
C ARG A 266 -19.57 -113.66 27.84
N GLN A 267 -18.50 -113.09 28.40
CA GLN A 267 -17.36 -113.88 28.87
C GLN A 267 -17.72 -114.67 30.13
N LYS A 268 -18.43 -114.05 31.07
CA LYS A 268 -18.97 -114.73 32.25
C LYS A 268 -19.92 -115.86 31.86
N ASP A 269 -20.83 -115.63 30.91
CA ASP A 269 -21.72 -116.67 30.37
C ASP A 269 -20.93 -117.83 29.74
N ARG A 270 -19.82 -117.54 29.04
CA ARG A 270 -18.94 -118.57 28.48
C ARG A 270 -18.25 -119.38 29.57
N GLU A 271 -17.70 -118.70 30.59
CA GLU A 271 -17.08 -119.33 31.74
C GLU A 271 -18.07 -120.21 32.52
N GLU A 272 -19.31 -119.74 32.72
CA GLU A 272 -20.39 -120.50 33.35
C GLU A 272 -20.76 -121.73 32.55
N ARG A 273 -20.96 -121.61 31.22
CA ARG A 273 -21.20 -122.76 30.34
C ARG A 273 -20.04 -123.75 30.33
N GLU A 274 -18.80 -123.27 30.42
CA GLU A 274 -17.61 -124.11 30.49
C GLU A 274 -17.53 -124.86 31.83
N MET A 275 -17.86 -124.20 32.93
CA MET A 275 -17.99 -124.82 34.26
C MET A 275 -19.10 -125.87 34.29
N ASP A 276 -20.27 -125.58 33.73
CA ASP A 276 -21.37 -126.54 33.59
C ASP A 276 -21.00 -127.73 32.71
N ARG A 277 -20.23 -127.50 31.66
CA ARG A 277 -19.68 -128.57 30.82
C ARG A 277 -18.70 -129.43 31.62
N LYS A 278 -17.74 -128.82 32.35
CA LYS A 278 -16.79 -129.54 33.22
C LYS A 278 -17.53 -130.34 34.29
N HIS A 279 -18.56 -129.78 34.94
CA HIS A 279 -19.38 -130.51 35.92
C HIS A 279 -20.20 -131.65 35.31
N ARG A 280 -20.63 -131.55 34.04
CA ARG A 280 -21.23 -132.67 33.31
C ARG A 280 -20.21 -133.75 33.01
N GLU A 281 -19.07 -133.38 32.43
CA GLU A 281 -17.96 -134.31 32.16
C GLU A 281 -17.48 -135.02 33.43
N GLN A 282 -17.39 -134.31 34.56
CA GLN A 282 -17.00 -134.87 35.84
C GLN A 282 -18.05 -135.84 36.40
N ARG A 283 -19.35 -135.53 36.26
CA ARG A 283 -20.43 -136.47 36.60
C ARG A 283 -20.39 -137.70 35.71
N ASP A 284 -20.17 -137.54 34.40
CA ASP A 284 -20.07 -138.63 33.46
C ASP A 284 -18.86 -139.52 33.78
N GLN A 285 -17.70 -138.93 34.13
CA GLN A 285 -16.52 -139.66 34.61
C GLN A 285 -16.79 -140.40 35.93
N GLU A 286 -17.46 -139.80 36.90
CA GLU A 286 -17.88 -140.48 38.13
C GLU A 286 -18.84 -141.64 37.84
N LEU A 287 -19.76 -141.46 36.88
CA LEU A 287 -20.69 -142.49 36.44
C LEU A 287 -19.96 -143.62 35.73
N ASN A 288 -18.99 -143.30 34.87
CA ASN A 288 -18.16 -144.27 34.16
C ASN A 288 -17.27 -145.04 35.13
N THR A 289 -16.65 -144.36 36.10
CA THR A 289 -15.87 -145.00 37.18
C THR A 289 -16.76 -145.92 38.02
N LYS A 290 -17.98 -145.48 38.39
CA LYS A 290 -18.96 -146.33 39.08
C LYS A 290 -19.38 -147.54 38.24
N MET A 291 -19.54 -147.36 36.93
CA MET A 291 -19.88 -148.43 36.01
C MET A 291 -18.72 -149.42 35.84
N GLU A 292 -17.47 -148.96 35.76
CA GLU A 292 -16.28 -149.81 35.78
C GLU A 292 -16.17 -150.58 37.10
N LEU A 293 -16.42 -149.94 38.25
CA LEU A 293 -16.44 -150.62 39.54
C LEU A 293 -17.56 -151.68 39.62
N MET A 294 -18.73 -151.41 39.02
CA MET A 294 -19.80 -152.41 38.89
C MET A 294 -19.41 -153.54 37.92
N LEU A 295 -18.82 -153.24 36.77
CA LEU A 295 -18.36 -154.23 35.81
C LEU A 295 -17.24 -155.10 36.38
N ASN A 296 -16.31 -154.53 37.16
CA ASN A 296 -15.31 -155.26 37.92
C ASN A 296 -15.93 -156.09 39.04
N SER A 297 -16.97 -155.59 39.72
CA SER A 297 -17.73 -156.40 40.70
C SER A 297 -18.49 -157.55 40.03
N ILE A 298 -19.01 -157.37 38.81
CA ILE A 298 -19.65 -158.42 38.01
C ILE A 298 -18.62 -159.41 37.48
N ALA A 299 -17.41 -158.95 37.14
CA ALA A 299 -16.29 -159.82 36.78
C ALA A 299 -15.81 -160.65 37.98
N GLN A 300 -15.78 -160.08 39.19
CA GLN A 300 -15.51 -160.80 40.43
C GLN A 300 -16.59 -161.86 40.70
N LEU A 301 -17.87 -161.53 40.51
CA LEU A 301 -18.98 -162.47 40.64
C LEU A 301 -19.02 -163.57 39.55
N LYS A 302 -18.33 -163.37 38.41
CA LYS A 302 -18.12 -164.41 37.40
C LYS A 302 -16.95 -165.33 37.71
N ILE A 303 -15.96 -164.87 38.47
CA ILE A 303 -14.84 -165.69 38.97
C ILE A 303 -15.29 -166.54 40.17
N ASP A 304 -16.20 -166.03 41.01
CA ASP A 304 -16.69 -166.72 42.21
C ASP A 304 -17.73 -167.84 41.93
N LYS A 305 -17.97 -168.22 40.67
CA LYS A 305 -18.92 -169.29 40.31
C LYS A 305 -18.28 -170.62 39.94
N ASP A 306 -16.95 -170.68 39.76
CA ASP A 306 -16.27 -171.88 39.23
C ASP A 306 -15.26 -172.57 40.16
N GLU A 307 -15.03 -172.15 41.41
CA GLU A 307 -14.18 -172.92 42.33
C GLU A 307 -14.77 -173.14 43.72
N ASN A 308 -15.05 -174.41 43.97
CA ASN A 308 -15.62 -174.99 45.17
C ASN A 308 -14.49 -175.66 45.98
N LYS A 309 -14.64 -175.70 47.31
CA LYS A 309 -13.89 -176.51 48.31
C LYS A 309 -12.57 -175.93 48.83
N THR A 310 -12.54 -175.48 50.09
CA THR A 310 -12.14 -176.30 51.27
C THR A 310 -12.10 -175.46 52.57
N THR A 311 -12.84 -175.96 53.57
CA THR A 311 -12.58 -175.99 55.03
C THR A 311 -11.96 -174.81 55.80
N GLY A 312 -12.69 -174.33 56.83
CA GLY A 312 -12.20 -174.51 58.21
C GLY A 312 -11.78 -173.28 59.05
N THR A 313 -12.72 -172.81 59.88
CA THR A 313 -12.55 -172.38 61.30
C THR A 313 -11.83 -171.07 61.73
N LYS A 314 -12.68 -170.13 62.19
CA LYS A 314 -12.71 -169.43 63.52
C LYS A 314 -11.63 -168.40 63.94
N LYS A 315 -12.16 -167.17 64.15
CA LYS A 315 -12.16 -166.30 65.39
C LYS A 315 -11.17 -165.12 65.52
N THR A 316 -11.78 -163.90 65.49
CA THR A 316 -11.69 -162.74 66.43
C THR A 316 -10.36 -161.96 66.54
N THR A 317 -10.27 -160.62 66.57
CA THR A 317 -11.05 -159.57 67.29
C THR A 317 -10.70 -158.13 66.82
N LEU A 318 -11.70 -157.23 66.84
CA LEU A 318 -11.74 -155.78 67.21
C LEU A 318 -10.76 -154.75 66.55
N ASP A 319 -11.22 -153.78 65.73
CA ASP A 319 -11.90 -152.47 66.01
C ASP A 319 -10.91 -151.28 66.17
N PRO A 320 -11.29 -149.99 66.00
CA PRO A 320 -12.29 -149.38 65.11
C PRO A 320 -11.85 -148.04 64.46
N LEU A 321 -12.68 -147.59 63.50
CA LEU A 321 -12.86 -146.22 63.04
C LEU A 321 -13.07 -145.19 64.18
N LYS A 322 -12.58 -143.95 63.99
CA LYS A 322 -13.23 -142.68 64.42
C LYS A 322 -12.75 -141.53 63.50
N ASN A 323 -13.60 -140.86 62.71
CA ASN A 323 -14.53 -139.73 63.04
C ASN A 323 -13.79 -138.53 63.66
N LYS A 324 -13.95 -137.24 63.31
CA LYS A 324 -15.07 -136.39 62.82
C LYS A 324 -14.45 -135.02 62.42
N ALA A 325 -14.83 -134.35 61.33
CA ALA A 325 -15.85 -133.29 61.22
C ALA A 325 -15.69 -132.04 62.13
N SER A 326 -15.53 -130.86 61.50
CA SER A 326 -16.03 -129.54 61.97
C SER A 326 -15.91 -128.51 60.82
N ASN A 327 -17.00 -128.12 60.15
CA ASN A 327 -17.92 -127.00 60.43
C ASN A 327 -17.42 -125.57 60.09
N LEU A 328 -17.95 -125.05 58.97
CA LEU A 328 -18.83 -123.86 58.87
C LEU A 328 -18.41 -122.47 59.42
N ARG A 329 -18.47 -121.52 58.47
CA ARG A 329 -19.16 -120.18 58.50
C ARG A 329 -18.39 -118.93 58.94
N LYS A 330 -18.41 -117.93 58.03
CA LYS A 330 -18.94 -116.52 58.10
C LYS A 330 -18.54 -115.86 56.75
N LYS A 331 -19.35 -115.26 55.87
CA LYS A 331 -20.56 -114.40 55.87
C LYS A 331 -20.41 -113.06 56.61
N LYS A 332 -20.08 -111.99 55.87
CA LYS A 332 -20.86 -110.73 55.65
C LYS A 332 -20.00 -109.74 54.84
N ILE A 333 -20.46 -109.38 53.64
CA ILE A 333 -20.94 -108.05 53.16
C ILE A 333 -19.80 -107.06 53.01
#